data_AF-A0A8D8HNK5-F1
#
_entry.id   AF-A0A8D8HNK5-F1
#
_cell.length_a   1.000
_cell.length_b   1.000
_cell.length_c   1.000
_cell.angle_alpha   90.00
_cell.angle_beta   90.00
_cell.angle_gamma   90.00
#
_symmetry.space_group_name_H-M   'P 1'
#
loop_
_entity.id
_entity.type
_entity.pdbx_description
1 polymer ?
#
loop_
_entity_poly.entity_id
_entity_poly.type
_entity_poly.pdbx_seq_one_letter_code
_entity_poly.pdbx_strand_id
1 'polypeptide(L)'
;HSLQAVRAFLAYNQIPYHIMIENVQELLDDEQRDMVKYRGLARSTDDFVYTTYHDLNSINSFMDMLVAENRNMVSKVVIGQSYEKRPLNVLKFSTGANRPGIWIDTG
;
A
#
# COMPACT_ATOMS: atom_id res chain seq x y z
N HIS A 1 0.66 29.60 6.36
CA HIS A 1 1.17 30.40 7.50
C HIS A 1 2.41 29.82 8.19
N SER A 2 2.68 28.51 8.16
CA SER A 2 3.83 27.89 8.86
C SER A 2 5.18 28.01 8.16
N LEU A 3 5.24 28.00 6.82
CA LEU A 3 6.50 27.91 6.05
C LEU A 3 7.47 29.07 6.35
N GLN A 4 6.98 30.31 6.39
CA GLN A 4 7.82 31.48 6.64
C GLN A 4 8.38 31.48 8.07
N ALA A 5 7.58 31.07 9.05
CA ALA A 5 8.00 30.96 10.45
C ALA A 5 9.12 29.91 10.61
N VAL A 6 8.98 28.75 9.97
CA VAL A 6 10.00 27.69 9.98
C VAL A 6 11.29 28.17 9.31
N ARG A 7 11.21 28.82 8.14
CA ARG A 7 12.39 29.38 7.45
C ARG A 7 13.10 30.43 8.29
N ALA A 8 12.35 31.33 8.94
CA ALA A 8 12.92 32.34 9.82
C ALA A 8 13.62 31.72 11.04
N PHE A 9 13.02 30.68 11.64
CA PHE A 9 13.63 29.95 12.74
C PHE A 9 14.95 29.28 12.33
N LEU A 10 14.99 28.58 11.20
CA LEU A 10 16.21 27.93 10.70
C LEU A 10 17.30 28.97 10.39
N ALA A 11 16.92 30.10 9.78
CA ALA A 11 17.84 31.19 9.49
C ALA A 11 18.42 31.84 10.75
N TYR A 12 17.58 32.11 11.76
CA TYR A 12 18.02 32.68 13.05
C TYR A 12 19.02 31.76 13.76
N ASN A 13 18.79 30.44 13.72
CA ASN A 13 19.67 29.45 14.33
C ASN A 13 20.84 29.01 13.44
N GLN A 14 21.02 29.62 12.27
CA GLN A 14 22.08 29.28 11.30
C GLN A 14 22.08 27.81 10.87
N ILE A 15 20.89 27.18 10.83
CA ILE A 15 20.72 25.79 10.40
C ILE A 15 20.59 25.78 8.87
N PRO A 16 21.58 25.23 8.13
CA PRO A 16 21.49 25.16 6.68
C PRO A 16 20.40 24.16 6.26
N TYR A 17 19.67 24.49 5.21
CA TYR A 17 18.67 23.62 4.60
C TYR A 17 18.62 23.85 3.10
N HIS A 18 18.04 22.90 2.38
CA HIS A 18 17.63 23.08 1.00
C HIS A 18 16.20 22.53 0.85
N ILE A 19 15.47 23.06 -0.12
CA ILE A 19 14.11 22.61 -0.42
C ILE A 19 14.24 21.43 -1.38
N MET A 20 13.82 20.24 -0.95
CA MET A 20 13.82 19.04 -1.80
C MET A 20 12.60 18.97 -2.72
N ILE A 21 11.44 19.38 -2.21
CA ILE A 21 10.15 19.38 -2.91
C ILE A 21 9.54 20.75 -2.68
N GLU A 22 9.35 21.51 -3.75
CA GLU A 22 8.77 22.86 -3.66
C GLU A 22 7.26 22.80 -3.37
N ASN A 23 6.58 21.87 -4.02
CA ASN A 23 5.14 21.67 -3.92
C ASN A 23 4.80 20.19 -3.87
N VAL A 24 4.35 19.71 -2.71
CA VAL A 24 3.94 18.31 -2.53
C VAL A 24 2.67 17.99 -3.33
N GLN A 25 1.83 19.00 -3.63
CA GLN A 25 0.60 18.79 -4.39
C GLN A 25 0.87 18.30 -5.82
N GLU A 26 1.93 18.78 -6.45
CA GLU A 26 2.31 18.32 -7.81
C GLU A 26 2.62 16.82 -7.83
N LEU A 27 3.30 16.31 -6.80
CA LEU A 27 3.59 14.87 -6.67
C LEU A 27 2.32 14.04 -6.42
N LEU A 28 1.38 14.58 -5.63
CA LEU A 28 0.09 13.92 -5.39
C LEU A 28 -0.78 13.88 -6.65
N ASP A 29 -0.77 14.96 -7.42
CA ASP A 29 -1.51 15.05 -8.69
C ASP A 29 -0.95 14.06 -9.72
N ASP A 30 0.38 13.88 -9.75
CA ASP A 30 1.05 12.87 -10.57
C ASP A 30 0.66 11.45 -10.16
N GLU A 31 0.78 11.13 -8.87
CA GLU A 31 0.39 9.83 -8.31
C GLU A 31 -1.08 9.50 -8.63
N GLN A 32 -1.98 10.45 -8.41
CA GLN A 32 -3.41 10.24 -8.63
C GLN A 32 -3.73 10.00 -10.11
N ARG A 33 -3.03 10.70 -11.03
CA ARG A 33 -3.19 10.47 -12.47
C ARG A 33 -2.78 9.05 -12.88
N ASP A 34 -1.67 8.55 -12.33
CA ASP A 34 -1.21 7.19 -12.60
C ASP A 34 -2.17 6.15 -12.02
N MET A 35 -2.63 6.33 -10.78
CA MET A 35 -3.62 5.42 -10.17
C MET A 35 -4.92 5.36 -10.98
N VAL A 36 -5.41 6.49 -11.50
CA VAL A 36 -6.62 6.53 -12.33
C VAL A 36 -6.43 5.82 -13.67
N LYS A 37 -5.26 6.00 -14.31
CA LYS A 37 -4.93 5.38 -15.60
C LYS A 37 -4.98 3.85 -15.53
N TYR A 38 -4.57 3.26 -14.40
CA TYR A 38 -4.50 1.82 -14.21
C TYR A 38 -5.65 1.25 -13.37
N ARG A 39 -6.70 2.03 -13.10
CA ARG A 39 -7.85 1.66 -12.25
C ARG A 39 -8.80 0.61 -12.86
N GLY A 40 -8.34 -0.16 -13.83
CA GLY A 40 -9.11 -1.26 -14.41
C GLY A 40 -9.28 -2.40 -13.40
N LEU A 41 -10.43 -3.06 -13.43
CA LEU A 41 -10.62 -4.31 -12.70
C LEU A 41 -9.78 -5.39 -13.39
N ALA A 42 -8.68 -5.80 -12.75
CA ALA A 42 -7.93 -6.98 -13.15
C ALA A 42 -8.86 -8.21 -13.08
N ARG A 43 -8.76 -9.09 -14.08
CA ARG A 43 -9.59 -10.30 -14.18
C ARG A 43 -8.90 -11.55 -13.65
N SER A 44 -7.57 -11.50 -13.57
CA SER A 44 -6.68 -12.52 -13.04
C SER A 44 -5.51 -11.85 -12.34
N THR A 45 -4.69 -12.62 -11.64
CA THR A 45 -3.44 -12.10 -11.09
C THR A 45 -2.42 -11.71 -12.17
N ASP A 46 -2.45 -12.38 -13.34
CA ASP A 46 -1.57 -12.06 -14.48
C ASP A 46 -1.84 -10.67 -15.09
N ASP A 47 -3.10 -10.24 -15.10
CA ASP A 47 -3.52 -8.93 -15.64
C ASP A 47 -3.35 -7.78 -14.63
N PHE A 48 -2.96 -8.08 -13.39
CA PHE A 48 -2.82 -7.08 -12.33
C PHE A 48 -1.58 -6.21 -12.54
N VAL A 49 -1.72 -4.88 -12.47
CA VAL A 49 -0.60 -3.95 -12.70
C VAL A 49 0.19 -3.76 -11.40
N TYR A 50 1.32 -4.44 -11.25
CA TYR A 50 2.14 -4.37 -10.03
C TYR A 50 3.01 -3.11 -9.90
N THR A 51 3.08 -2.26 -10.94
CA THR A 51 3.97 -1.09 -11.00
C THR A 51 3.27 0.23 -10.64
N THR A 52 2.12 0.17 -9.99
CA THR A 52 1.34 1.34 -9.58
C THR A 52 0.72 1.10 -8.20
N TYR A 53 0.36 2.17 -7.50
CA TYR A 53 -0.40 2.07 -6.27
C TYR A 53 -1.85 1.65 -6.53
N HIS A 54 -2.42 0.94 -5.55
CA HIS A 54 -3.79 0.43 -5.57
C HIS A 54 -4.52 0.81 -4.29
N ASP A 55 -5.83 1.00 -4.39
CA ASP A 55 -6.66 1.18 -3.21
C ASP A 55 -6.87 -0.14 -2.45
N LEU A 56 -7.27 -0.04 -1.18
CA LEU A 56 -7.46 -1.19 -0.30
C LEU A 56 -8.46 -2.21 -0.85
N ASN A 57 -9.49 -1.76 -1.58
CA ASN A 57 -10.48 -2.66 -2.18
C ASN A 57 -9.84 -3.49 -3.30
N SER A 58 -9.05 -2.85 -4.16
CA SER A 58 -8.32 -3.51 -5.24
C SER A 58 -7.33 -4.54 -4.70
N ILE A 59 -6.61 -4.22 -3.61
CA ILE A 59 -5.71 -5.16 -2.94
C ILE A 59 -6.48 -6.35 -2.34
N ASN A 60 -7.64 -6.11 -1.71
CA ASN A 60 -8.48 -7.19 -1.20
C ASN A 60 -9.02 -8.11 -2.30
N SER A 61 -9.45 -7.55 -3.43
CA SER A 61 -9.86 -8.31 -4.61
C SER A 61 -8.71 -9.11 -5.21
N PHE A 62 -7.50 -8.55 -5.24
CA PHE A 62 -6.30 -9.27 -5.65
C PHE A 62 -6.04 -10.49 -4.75
N MET A 63 -6.15 -10.34 -3.43
CA MET A 63 -6.00 -11.48 -2.50
C MET A 63 -7.04 -12.58 -2.77
N ASP A 64 -8.27 -12.22 -3.09
CA ASP A 64 -9.32 -13.19 -3.45
C ASP A 64 -9.00 -13.93 -4.77
N MET A 65 -8.53 -13.22 -5.80
CA MET A 65 -8.10 -13.83 -7.05
C MET A 65 -6.94 -14.80 -6.85
N LEU A 66 -5.91 -14.39 -6.10
CA LEU A 66 -4.73 -15.21 -5.84
C LEU A 66 -5.08 -16.53 -5.12
N VAL A 67 -6.00 -16.47 -4.15
CA VAL A 67 -6.52 -17.68 -3.49
C VAL A 67 -7.32 -18.53 -4.47
N ALA A 68 -8.18 -17.92 -5.28
CA ALA A 68 -9.03 -18.65 -6.22
C ALA A 68 -8.21 -19.41 -7.27
N GLU A 69 -7.10 -18.83 -7.74
CA GLU A 69 -6.18 -19.41 -8.72
C GLU A 69 -5.25 -20.47 -8.09
N ASN A 70 -4.97 -20.39 -6.78
CA ASN A 70 -3.97 -21.23 -6.10
C ASN A 70 -4.50 -21.96 -4.85
N ARG A 71 -5.74 -22.47 -4.88
CA ARG A 71 -6.46 -23.03 -3.72
C ARG A 71 -5.74 -24.13 -2.93
N ASN A 72 -4.83 -24.87 -3.56
CA ASN A 72 -4.08 -25.96 -2.92
C ASN A 72 -2.89 -25.47 -2.09
N MET A 73 -2.48 -24.20 -2.25
CA MET A 73 -1.28 -23.64 -1.62
C MET A 73 -1.57 -22.36 -0.83
N VAL A 74 -2.55 -21.56 -1.27
CA VAL A 74 -2.82 -20.23 -0.74
C VAL A 74 -4.21 -20.19 -0.11
N SER A 75 -4.30 -19.67 1.11
CA SER A 75 -5.57 -19.36 1.76
C SER A 75 -5.56 -17.96 2.37
N LYS A 76 -6.74 -17.34 2.46
CA LYS A 76 -6.93 -16.05 3.12
C LYS A 76 -7.53 -16.27 4.51
N VAL A 77 -6.92 -15.69 5.53
CA VAL A 77 -7.32 -15.80 6.93
C VAL A 77 -7.60 -14.41 7.49
N VAL A 78 -8.72 -14.24 8.18
CA VAL A 78 -9.00 -13.02 8.94
C VAL A 78 -8.43 -13.18 10.34
N ILE A 79 -7.43 -12.36 10.70
CA ILE A 79 -6.77 -12.43 12.01
C ILE A 79 -7.32 -11.45 13.04
N GLY A 80 -8.20 -10.54 12.60
CA GLY A 80 -8.79 -9.52 13.46
C GLY A 80 -9.54 -8.47 12.65
N GLN A 81 -9.80 -7.34 13.30
CA GLN A 81 -10.45 -6.19 12.69
C GLN A 81 -9.70 -4.91 13.05
N SER A 82 -9.66 -3.96 12.12
CA SER A 82 -9.14 -2.62 12.37
C SER A 82 -10.05 -1.83 13.31
N TYR A 83 -9.61 -0.64 13.70
CA TYR A 83 -10.41 0.29 14.51
C TYR A 83 -11.77 0.59 13.85
N GLU A 84 -11.77 0.87 12.55
CA GLU A 84 -12.96 1.11 11.73
C GLU A 84 -13.66 -0.19 11.28
N LYS A 85 -13.39 -1.31 11.95
CA LYS A 85 -14.03 -2.63 11.75
C LYS A 85 -13.80 -3.27 10.37
N ARG A 86 -12.71 -2.92 9.68
CA ARG A 86 -12.31 -3.61 8.45
C ARG A 86 -11.58 -4.93 8.78
N PRO A 87 -11.83 -6.03 8.06
CA PRO A 87 -11.16 -7.30 8.32
C PRO A 87 -9.65 -7.18 8.04
N LEU A 88 -8.83 -7.68 8.95
CA LEU A 88 -7.38 -7.79 8.78
C LEU A 88 -7.08 -9.14 8.11
N ASN A 89 -6.96 -9.10 6.78
CA ASN A 89 -6.73 -10.27 5.95
C ASN A 89 -5.23 -10.61 5.88
N VAL A 90 -4.89 -11.89 6.03
CA VAL A 90 -3.53 -12.43 5.85
C VAL A 90 -3.58 -13.55 4.82
N LEU A 91 -2.63 -13.57 3.91
CA LEU A 91 -2.41 -14.70 3.01
C LEU A 91 -1.48 -15.73 3.69
N LYS A 92 -1.97 -16.96 3.79
CA LYS A 92 -1.21 -18.10 4.28
C LYS A 92 -0.82 -18.98 3.10
N PHE A 93 0.49 -19.14 2.90
CA PHE A 93 1.07 -20.07 1.94
C PHE A 93 1.50 -21.34 2.68
N SER A 94 0.93 -22.48 2.32
CA SER A 94 1.32 -23.76 2.93
C SER A 94 1.03 -24.96 2.04
N THR A 95 1.90 -25.96 2.10
CA THR A 95 1.72 -27.28 1.50
C THR A 95 1.40 -28.37 2.52
N GLY A 96 1.23 -28.02 3.80
CA GLY A 96 0.95 -28.99 4.88
C GLY A 96 0.58 -28.35 6.23
N ALA A 97 0.29 -29.18 7.23
CA ALA A 97 -0.04 -28.74 8.57
C ALA A 97 1.20 -28.66 9.48
N ASN A 98 1.14 -27.82 10.53
CA ASN A 98 2.12 -27.75 11.62
C ASN A 98 3.59 -27.53 11.21
N ARG A 99 3.80 -26.71 10.17
CA ARG A 99 5.16 -26.31 9.75
C ARG A 99 5.58 -25.01 10.45
N PRO A 100 6.88 -24.80 10.73
CA PRO A 100 7.39 -23.49 11.11
C PRO A 100 6.95 -22.43 10.10
N GLY A 101 6.52 -21.26 10.60
CA GLY A 101 6.03 -20.16 9.78
C GLY A 101 7.04 -19.02 9.70
N ILE A 102 6.97 -18.27 8.60
CA ILE A 102 7.65 -16.97 8.44
C ILE A 102 6.55 -15.92 8.35
N TRP A 103 6.68 -14.85 9.14
CA TRP A 103 5.77 -13.73 9.13
C TRP A 103 6.37 -12.59 8.29
N ILE A 104 5.59 -12.06 7.36
CA ILE A 104 5.93 -10.89 6.54
C ILE A 104 4.71 -9.97 6.57
N ASP A 105 4.89 -8.75 7.05
CA ASP A 105 3.88 -7.70 7.01
C ASP A 105 4.43 -6.44 6.32
N THR A 106 3.51 -5.67 5.74
CA THR A 106 3.76 -4.38 5.09
C THR A 106 2.63 -3.41 5.45
N GLY A 107 2.93 -2.11 5.45
CA GLY A 107 2.07 -1.03 5.95
C GLY A 107 0.67 -0.95 5.35
#